data_AF-A0A932MBA9-F1
#
_entry.id   AF-A0A932MBA9-F1
#
_cell.length_a   1.000
_cell.length_b   1.000
_cell.length_c   1.000
_cell.angle_alpha   90.00
_cell.angle_beta   90.00
_cell.angle_gamma   90.00
#
_symmetry.space_group_name_H-M   'P 1'
#
loop_
_entity.id
_entity.type
_entity.pdbx_description
1 polymer ?
#
loop_
_entity_poly.entity_id
_entity_poly.type
_entity_poly.pdbx_seq_one_letter_code
_entity_poly.pdbx_strand_id
1 'polypeptide(L)'
;GVNLGGTFAVFRGFVAAADVPREAVDAYAAVLRRVMDAPAWKRYVADNDLAEEYLGPAQMARFLEERNADLARVLGELALLK
;
A
#
# COMPACT_ATOMS: atom_id res chain seq x y z
N GLY A 1 4.68 12.21 26.66
CA GLY A 1 3.53 11.78 25.87
C GLY A 1 4.04 11.30 24.54
N VAL A 2 3.62 10.11 24.10
CA VAL A 2 4.02 9.59 22.79
C VAL A 2 3.35 10.45 21.72
N ASN A 3 4.16 11.15 20.92
CA ASN A 3 3.64 11.93 19.81
C ASN A 3 3.40 10.98 18.64
N LEU A 4 2.14 10.61 18.42
CA LEU A 4 1.75 9.70 17.35
C LEU A 4 1.83 10.33 15.95
N GLY A 5 1.98 11.66 15.84
CA GLY A 5 2.53 12.42 14.71
C GLY A 5 2.01 12.21 13.28
N GLY A 6 1.16 11.22 13.03
CA GLY A 6 0.80 10.77 11.70
C GLY A 6 -0.64 10.28 11.64
N THR A 7 -1.27 10.53 10.50
CA THR A 7 -2.55 9.95 10.16
C THR A 7 -2.36 8.44 9.99
N PHE A 8 -3.08 7.62 10.75
CA PHE A 8 -3.18 6.17 10.50
C PHE A 8 -4.05 5.94 9.25
N ALA A 9 -3.52 6.34 8.09
CA ALA A 9 -4.16 6.06 6.81
C ALA A 9 -4.06 4.55 6.56
N VAL A 10 -5.23 3.90 6.48
CA VAL A 10 -5.30 2.48 6.10
C VAL A 10 -5.06 2.41 4.60
N PHE A 11 -3.92 1.83 4.20
CA PHE A 11 -3.61 1.61 2.80
C PHE A 11 -4.14 0.24 2.33
N ARG A 12 -4.34 0.12 1.01
CA ARG A 12 -4.69 -1.14 0.35
C ARG A 12 -3.74 -1.34 -0.82
N GLY A 13 -3.39 -2.59 -1.08
CA GLY A 13 -2.52 -2.95 -2.20
C GLY A 13 -2.57 -4.44 -2.50
N PHE A 14 -1.90 -4.82 -3.59
CA PHE A 14 -1.78 -6.21 -4.02
C PHE A 14 -0.35 -6.70 -3.81
N VAL A 15 -0.22 -7.95 -3.40
CA VAL A 15 1.07 -8.64 -3.27
C VAL A 15 0.96 -10.01 -3.93
N ALA A 16 2.10 -10.53 -4.38
CA ALA A 16 2.24 -11.86 -4.92
C ALA A 16 3.21 -12.67 -4.04
N ALA A 17 3.15 -14.00 -4.13
CA ALA A 17 4.16 -14.85 -3.51
C ALA A 17 5.54 -14.57 -4.13
N ALA A 18 6.60 -14.78 -3.35
CA ALA A 18 7.96 -14.43 -3.75
C ALA A 18 8.49 -15.22 -4.95
N ASP A 19 7.93 -16.41 -5.21
CA ASP A 19 8.27 -17.31 -6.31
C ASP A 19 7.49 -17.03 -7.60
N VAL A 20 6.54 -16.07 -7.59
CA VAL A 20 5.80 -15.69 -8.79
C VAL A 20 6.74 -15.09 -9.84
N PRO A 21 6.69 -15.56 -11.10
CA PRO A 21 7.54 -15.02 -12.16
C PRO A 21 7.34 -13.52 -12.37
N ARG A 22 8.44 -12.82 -12.67
CA ARG A 22 8.42 -11.36 -12.86
C ARG A 22 7.44 -10.91 -13.95
N GLU A 23 7.36 -11.67 -15.03
CA GLU A 23 6.42 -11.39 -16.13
C GLU A 23 4.96 -11.36 -15.66
N ALA A 24 4.56 -12.31 -14.79
CA ALA A 24 3.21 -12.32 -14.24
C ALA A 24 2.96 -11.09 -13.35
N VAL A 25 3.94 -10.71 -12.52
CA VAL A 25 3.86 -9.49 -11.70
C VAL A 25 3.67 -8.25 -12.58
N ASP A 26 4.46 -8.12 -13.64
CA ASP A 26 4.38 -6.96 -14.54
C ASP A 26 3.06 -6.94 -15.32
N ALA A 27 2.55 -8.10 -15.74
CA ALA A 27 1.25 -8.23 -16.38
C ALA A 27 0.11 -7.76 -15.47
N TYR A 28 0.09 -8.23 -14.20
CA TYR A 28 -0.92 -7.81 -13.23
C TYR A 28 -0.79 -6.33 -12.85
N ALA A 29 0.43 -5.80 -12.72
CA ALA A 29 0.65 -4.37 -12.48
C ALA A 29 0.06 -3.52 -13.62
N ALA A 30 0.26 -3.94 -14.87
CA ALA A 30 -0.33 -3.27 -16.03
C ALA A 30 -1.86 -3.34 -16.04
N VAL A 31 -2.46 -4.47 -15.63
CA VAL A 31 -3.91 -4.60 -15.47
C VAL A 31 -4.42 -3.65 -14.38
N LEU A 32 -3.80 -3.65 -13.21
CA LEU A 32 -4.19 -2.78 -12.10
C LEU A 32 -4.16 -1.31 -12.51
N ARG A 33 -3.11 -0.89 -13.24
CA ARG A 33 -3.03 0.47 -13.75
C ARG A 33 -4.23 0.83 -14.62
N ARG A 34 -4.61 -0.06 -15.56
CA ARG A 34 -5.78 0.16 -16.43
C ARG A 34 -7.09 0.19 -15.65
N VAL A 35 -7.24 -0.67 -14.64
CA VAL A 35 -8.42 -0.68 -13.77
C VAL A 35 -8.55 0.67 -13.05
N MET A 36 -7.44 1.19 -12.52
CA MET A 36 -7.42 2.47 -11.82
C MET A 36 -7.76 3.66 -12.72
N ASP A 37 -7.44 3.57 -14.02
CA ASP A 37 -7.80 4.58 -15.02
C ASP A 37 -9.27 4.47 -15.49
N ALA A 38 -9.99 3.41 -15.11
CA ALA A 38 -11.37 3.21 -15.56
C ALA A 38 -12.37 4.16 -14.87
N PRO A 39 -13.35 4.74 -15.59
CA PRO A 39 -14.34 5.65 -15.00
C PRO A 39 -15.13 5.03 -13.84
N ALA A 40 -15.46 3.73 -13.94
CA ALA A 40 -16.15 3.02 -12.88
C ALA A 40 -15.33 2.95 -11.58
N TRP A 41 -14.00 2.82 -11.69
CA TRP A 41 -13.11 2.86 -10.53
C TRP A 41 -13.04 4.25 -9.91
N LYS A 42 -12.86 5.30 -10.73
CA LYS A 42 -12.86 6.70 -10.25
C LYS A 42 -14.14 7.05 -9.50
N ARG A 43 -15.28 6.58 -10.01
CA ARG A 43 -16.56 6.72 -9.33
C ARG A 43 -16.58 5.96 -8.00
N TYR A 44 -16.12 4.71 -7.98
CA TYR A 44 -16.04 3.93 -6.74
C TYR A 44 -15.19 4.64 -5.67
N VAL A 45 -14.02 5.19 -6.05
CA VAL A 45 -13.15 5.94 -5.15
C VAL A 45 -13.88 7.16 -4.57
N ALA A 46 -14.55 7.95 -5.43
CA ALA A 46 -15.31 9.13 -5.02
C ALA A 46 -16.52 8.79 -4.13
N ASP A 47 -17.28 7.75 -4.49
CA ASP A 47 -18.49 7.32 -3.77
C ASP A 47 -18.17 6.74 -2.37
N ASN A 48 -16.89 6.43 -2.08
CA ASN A 48 -16.44 5.80 -0.83
C ASN A 48 -15.42 6.65 -0.05
N ASP A 49 -15.26 7.93 -0.39
CA ASP A 49 -14.31 8.86 0.24
C ASP A 49 -12.88 8.28 0.35
N LEU A 50 -12.46 7.55 -0.68
CA LEU A 50 -11.13 6.94 -0.74
C LEU A 50 -10.12 7.91 -1.36
N ALA A 51 -8.89 7.88 -0.86
CA ALA A 51 -7.75 8.42 -1.57
C ALA A 51 -7.16 7.35 -2.49
N GLU A 52 -6.71 7.76 -3.67
CA GLU A 52 -6.14 6.88 -4.67
C GLU A 52 -4.70 7.28 -4.98
N GLU A 53 -3.80 6.30 -4.91
CA GLU A 53 -2.43 6.43 -5.39
C GLU A 53 -2.01 5.09 -6.01
N TYR A 54 -1.47 5.14 -7.23
CA TYR A 54 -0.90 3.95 -7.86
C TYR A 54 0.59 3.87 -7.56
N LEU A 55 0.99 2.83 -6.86
CA LEU A 55 2.39 2.46 -6.66
C LEU A 55 2.71 1.25 -7.54
N GLY A 56 3.69 1.38 -8.44
CA GLY A 56 4.22 0.24 -9.17
C GLY A 56 4.94 -0.77 -8.24
N PRO A 57 5.28 -1.97 -8.72
CA PRO A 57 5.82 -3.05 -7.86
C PRO A 57 7.01 -2.63 -6.98
N ALA A 58 7.98 -1.90 -7.56
CA ALA A 58 9.16 -1.45 -6.82
C ALA A 58 8.85 -0.34 -5.79
N GLN A 59 7.87 0.53 -6.09
CA GLN A 59 7.44 1.58 -5.18
C GLN A 59 6.63 0.98 -4.02
N MET A 60 5.76 0.01 -4.30
CA MET A 60 4.99 -0.70 -3.29
C MET A 60 5.90 -1.46 -2.33
N ALA A 61 6.95 -2.12 -2.83
CA ALA A 61 7.93 -2.81 -1.98
C ALA A 61 8.60 -1.84 -1.00
N ARG A 62 9.11 -0.70 -1.50
CA ARG A 62 9.72 0.34 -0.65
C ARG A 62 8.74 0.91 0.37
N PHE A 63 7.52 1.20 -0.07
CA PHE A 63 6.47 1.70 0.81
C PHE A 63 6.20 0.73 1.97
N LEU A 64 6.10 -0.57 1.70
CA LEU A 64 5.90 -1.58 2.74
C LEU A 64 7.08 -1.67 3.71
N GLU A 65 8.32 -1.58 3.22
CA GLU A 65 9.52 -1.54 4.06
C GLU A 65 9.50 -0.33 5.00
N GLU A 66 9.19 0.86 4.49
CA GLU A 66 9.08 2.09 5.26
C GLU A 66 7.95 2.01 6.30
N ARG A 67 6.76 1.51 5.92
CA ARG A 67 5.65 1.33 6.86
C ARG A 67 5.97 0.32 7.96
N ASN A 68 6.67 -0.77 7.63
CA ASN A 68 7.10 -1.75 8.62
C ASN A 68 8.12 -1.15 9.60
N ALA A 69 9.08 -0.36 9.11
CA ALA A 69 10.05 0.33 9.97
C ALA A 69 9.37 1.34 10.91
N ASP A 70 8.45 2.15 10.38
CA ASP A 70 7.67 3.11 11.17
C ASP A 70 6.83 2.41 12.24
N LEU A 71 6.14 1.34 11.86
CA LEU A 71 5.30 0.58 12.79
C LEU A 71 6.14 -0.10 13.87
N ALA A 72 7.27 -0.71 13.52
CA ALA A 72 8.19 -1.30 14.49
C ALA A 72 8.71 -0.24 15.48
N ARG A 73 9.12 0.94 15.00
CA ARG A 73 9.54 2.05 15.88
C ARG A 73 8.45 2.43 16.87
N VAL A 74 7.23 2.69 16.39
CA VAL A 74 6.09 3.10 17.24
C VAL A 74 5.74 2.01 18.25
N LEU A 75 5.65 0.76 17.81
CA LEU A 75 5.35 -0.35 18.73
C LEU A 75 6.47 -0.57 19.75
N GLY A 76 7.73 -0.35 19.39
CA GLY A 76 8.87 -0.40 20.30
C GLY A 76 8.82 0.68 21.37
N GLU A 77 8.53 1.93 20.98
CA GLU A 77 8.33 3.06 21.91
C GLU A 77 7.18 2.81 22.88
N LEU A 78 6.16 2.06 22.46
CA LEU A 78 5.01 1.68 23.27
C LEU A 78 5.21 0.39 24.08
N ALA A 79 6.37 -0.27 23.97
CA ALA A 79 6.63 -1.59 24.56
C ALA A 79 5.60 -2.67 24.15
N LEU A 80 5.09 -2.56 22.93
CA LEU A 80 4.12 -3.48 22.33
C LEU A 80 4.74 -4.43 21.29
N LEU A 81 6.03 -4.26 20.98
CA LEU A 81 6.78 -5.28 20.25
C LEU A 81 7.10 -6.45 21.18
N LYS A 82 6.83 -7.67 20.70
CA LYS A 82 7.26 -8.92 21.33
C LYS A 82 8.70 -9.25 20.97
#